data_AF-A0A0N4WAA8-F1
#
_entry.id   AF-A0A0N4WAA8-F1
#
_cell.length_a   1.000
_cell.length_b   1.000
_cell.length_c   1.000
_cell.angle_alpha   90.00
_cell.angle_beta   90.00
_cell.angle_gamma   90.00
#
_symmetry.space_group_name_H-M   'P 1'
#
loop_
_entity.id
_entity.type
_entity.pdbx_description
1 polymer ?
#
loop_
_entity_poly.entity_id
_entity_poly.type
_entity_poly.pdbx_seq_one_letter_code
_entity_poly.pdbx_strand_id
1 'polypeptide(L)'
;CGFDAPANEASEKRDVVKIVTKDDCVFHVSRDVIHMSKTINTMISDLGVDSSDPIPICNVNGVTMKKVLDWCAYHKNDPPLADDKSKTGTSEISAWDKQFFSVDQETVFELILAANYLDISGLLDVACRVVANMINGKTPEEIRRTFNIINDFSPEEEARIRKENAWVEE
;
A
#
# COMPACT_ATOMS: atom_id res chain seq x y z
N CYS A 1 32.60 -40.00 23.88
CA CYS A 1 32.61 -38.78 23.06
C CYS A 1 31.50 -38.89 22.03
N GLY A 2 30.38 -38.21 22.25
CA GLY A 2 29.28 -38.09 21.29
C GLY A 2 28.59 -36.78 21.57
N PHE A 3 29.00 -35.74 20.85
CA PHE A 3 28.32 -34.46 20.84
C PHE A 3 27.16 -34.59 19.85
N ASP A 4 25.93 -34.64 20.35
CA ASP A 4 24.74 -34.40 19.55
C ASP A 4 24.78 -32.95 19.07
N ALA A 5 24.94 -32.75 17.76
CA ALA A 5 24.72 -31.46 17.13
C ALA A 5 23.20 -31.24 16.97
N PRO A 6 22.65 -30.06 17.27
CA PRO A 6 21.23 -29.82 17.11
C PRO A 6 20.91 -29.70 15.61
N ALA A 7 20.09 -30.62 15.11
CA ALA A 7 19.58 -30.64 13.73
C ALA A 7 18.49 -29.58 13.47
N ASN A 8 18.57 -28.39 14.09
CA ASN A 8 17.49 -27.40 14.05
C ASN A 8 17.88 -26.03 13.46
N GLU A 9 19.10 -25.86 12.94
CA GLU A 9 19.52 -24.57 12.32
C GLU A 9 19.44 -24.56 10.78
N ALA A 10 19.11 -25.69 10.14
CA ALA A 10 19.11 -25.80 8.68
C ALA A 10 17.75 -25.58 8.00
N SER A 11 16.65 -25.45 8.77
CA SER A 11 15.29 -25.33 8.21
C SER A 11 14.81 -23.89 7.97
N GLU A 12 15.48 -22.87 8.51
CA GLU A 12 15.03 -21.47 8.40
C GLU A 12 15.53 -20.73 7.14
N LYS A 13 16.42 -21.34 6.34
CA LYS A 13 17.10 -20.64 5.22
C LYS A 13 16.39 -20.67 3.86
N ARG A 14 15.21 -21.30 3.73
CA ARG A 14 14.55 -21.47 2.40
C ARG A 14 13.46 -20.46 2.07
N ASP A 15 12.99 -19.68 3.03
CA ASP A 15 11.86 -18.77 2.83
C ASP A 15 12.24 -17.29 2.75
N VAL A 16 13.53 -16.94 2.71
CA VAL A 16 13.94 -15.54 2.53
C VAL A 16 14.15 -15.24 1.05
N VAL A 17 13.50 -14.19 0.56
CA VAL A 17 13.59 -13.66 -0.80
C VAL A 17 14.35 -12.35 -0.79
N LYS A 18 15.19 -12.16 -1.81
CA LYS A 18 15.96 -10.93 -2.01
C LYS A 18 15.21 -10.00 -2.97
N ILE A 19 14.94 -8.77 -2.53
CA ILE A 19 14.32 -7.72 -3.35
C ILE A 19 15.30 -6.57 -3.54
N VAL A 20 15.38 -6.04 -4.76
CA VAL A 20 16.19 -4.86 -5.10
C VAL A 20 15.28 -3.76 -5.61
N THR A 21 15.29 -2.59 -4.99
CA THR A 21 14.44 -1.45 -5.35
C THR A 21 15.07 -0.59 -6.44
N LYS A 22 14.33 0.42 -6.92
CA LYS A 22 14.75 1.37 -7.96
C LYS A 22 16.09 2.07 -7.68
N ASP A 23 16.36 2.32 -6.41
CA ASP A 23 17.53 3.02 -5.86
C ASP A 23 18.59 2.03 -5.33
N ASP A 24 18.62 0.81 -5.87
CA ASP A 24 19.57 -0.26 -5.54
C ASP A 24 19.57 -0.70 -4.05
N CYS A 25 18.54 -0.34 -3.28
CA CYS A 25 18.41 -0.84 -1.91
C CYS A 25 17.99 -2.31 -1.92
N VAL A 26 18.64 -3.10 -1.06
CA VAL A 26 18.46 -4.56 -1.00
C VAL A 26 17.72 -4.94 0.29
N PHE A 27 16.63 -5.68 0.13
CA PHE A 27 15.82 -6.21 1.22
C PHE A 27 15.88 -7.72 1.22
N HIS A 28 16.04 -8.32 2.41
CA HIS A 28 15.92 -9.75 2.63
C HIS A 28 14.66 -9.97 3.45
N VAL A 29 13.63 -10.53 2.83
CA VAL A 29 12.28 -10.61 3.40
C VAL A 29 11.75 -12.02 3.34
N SER A 30 11.06 -12.43 4.38
CA SER A 30 10.47 -13.76 4.42
C SER A 30 9.24 -13.86 3.52
N ARG A 31 9.03 -15.04 2.93
CA ARG A 31 7.99 -15.33 1.94
C ARG A 31 6.59 -15.12 2.51
N ASP A 32 6.45 -15.32 3.82
CA ASP A 32 5.23 -15.04 4.58
C ASP A 32 4.87 -13.54 4.65
N VAL A 33 5.80 -12.62 4.43
CA VAL A 33 5.49 -11.18 4.36
C VAL A 33 5.08 -10.80 2.94
N ILE A 34 5.84 -11.27 1.96
CA ILE A 34 5.63 -10.89 0.54
C ILE A 34 4.47 -11.63 -0.13
N HIS A 35 3.89 -12.66 0.51
CA HIS A 35 2.75 -13.40 -0.03
C HIS A 35 1.52 -12.51 -0.29
N MET A 36 1.44 -11.35 0.35
CA MET A 36 0.38 -10.36 0.13
C MET A 36 0.51 -9.65 -1.23
N SER A 37 1.69 -9.66 -1.85
CA SER A 37 1.94 -9.10 -3.18
C SER A 37 1.71 -10.17 -4.23
N LYS A 38 0.68 -9.98 -5.07
CA LYS A 38 0.44 -10.88 -6.20
C LYS A 38 1.55 -10.75 -7.24
N THR A 39 2.05 -9.55 -7.52
CA THR A 39 3.14 -9.32 -8.46
C THR A 39 4.39 -10.13 -8.10
N ILE A 40 4.83 -10.07 -6.83
CA ILE A 40 6.01 -10.79 -6.38
C ILE A 40 5.76 -12.31 -6.40
N ASN A 41 4.58 -12.77 -5.99
CA ASN A 41 4.23 -14.20 -6.04
C ASN A 41 4.25 -14.77 -7.46
N THR A 42 3.71 -14.03 -8.43
CA THR A 42 3.76 -14.38 -9.85
C THR A 42 5.20 -14.45 -10.35
N MET A 43 6.05 -13.48 -9.99
CA MET A 43 7.48 -13.52 -10.36
C MET A 43 8.19 -14.76 -9.80
N ILE A 44 7.92 -15.15 -8.56
CA ILE A 44 8.55 -16.34 -7.98
C ILE A 44 8.01 -17.63 -8.62
N SER A 45 6.70 -17.70 -8.88
CA SER A 45 6.04 -18.94 -9.31
C SER A 45 6.20 -19.21 -10.81
N ASP A 46 6.08 -18.17 -11.64
CA ASP A 46 6.01 -18.31 -13.11
C ASP A 46 7.39 -18.23 -13.77
N LEU A 47 8.32 -17.48 -13.17
CA LEU A 47 9.68 -17.30 -13.71
C LEU A 47 10.70 -18.28 -13.10
N GLY A 48 10.29 -19.11 -12.13
CA GLY A 48 11.16 -20.09 -11.48
C GLY A 48 12.36 -19.44 -10.77
N VAL A 49 12.19 -18.21 -10.28
CA VAL A 49 13.23 -17.50 -9.53
C VAL A 49 13.45 -18.27 -8.23
N ASP A 50 14.55 -19.01 -8.16
CA ASP A 50 15.02 -19.60 -6.90
C ASP A 50 15.17 -18.49 -5.87
N SER A 51 14.92 -18.75 -4.58
CA SER A 51 15.03 -17.76 -3.49
C SER A 51 16.39 -17.02 -3.42
N SER A 52 17.39 -17.49 -4.18
CA SER A 52 18.72 -16.93 -4.40
C SER A 52 18.73 -15.68 -5.28
N ASP A 53 17.89 -15.60 -6.30
CA ASP A 53 17.98 -14.58 -7.34
C ASP A 53 17.22 -13.30 -6.93
N PRO A 54 17.82 -12.11 -7.06
CA PRO A 54 17.20 -10.86 -6.65
C PRO A 54 16.01 -10.50 -7.55
N ILE A 55 14.87 -10.19 -6.93
CA ILE A 55 13.68 -9.68 -7.61
C ILE A 55 13.80 -8.15 -7.77
N PRO A 56 13.86 -7.63 -9.00
CA PRO A 56 13.97 -6.19 -9.24
C PRO A 56 12.60 -5.51 -9.19
N ILE A 57 12.46 -4.52 -8.31
CA ILE A 57 11.27 -3.66 -8.14
C ILE A 57 11.64 -2.25 -8.60
N CYS A 58 11.60 -2.04 -9.91
CA CYS A 58 12.15 -0.84 -10.56
C CYS A 58 11.34 0.44 -10.34
N ASN A 59 10.11 0.33 -9.83
CA ASN A 59 9.17 1.45 -9.70
C ASN A 59 8.96 1.92 -8.25
N VAL A 60 9.62 1.30 -7.28
CA VAL A 60 9.49 1.64 -5.85
C VAL A 60 10.89 1.92 -5.29
N ASN A 61 11.06 3.02 -4.55
CA ASN A 61 12.32 3.33 -3.87
C ASN A 61 12.43 2.57 -2.54
N GLY A 62 13.61 2.53 -1.93
CA GLY A 62 13.85 1.79 -0.70
C GLY A 62 13.03 2.26 0.49
N VAL A 63 12.78 3.58 0.61
CA VAL A 63 12.02 4.15 1.73
C VAL A 63 10.55 3.73 1.67
N THR A 64 9.91 3.87 0.50
CA THR A 64 8.54 3.42 0.27
C THR A 64 8.45 1.90 0.43
N MET A 65 9.41 1.15 -0.13
CA MET A 65 9.42 -0.31 -0.05
C MET A 65 9.50 -0.81 1.39
N LYS A 66 10.35 -0.20 2.22
CA LYS A 66 10.43 -0.53 3.64
C LYS A 66 9.06 -0.41 4.32
N LYS A 67 8.34 0.69 4.09
CA LYS A 67 6.99 0.90 4.65
C LYS A 67 5.99 -0.13 4.13
N VAL A 68 6.02 -0.47 2.85
CA VAL A 68 5.18 -1.54 2.28
C VAL A 68 5.43 -2.86 3.00
N LEU A 69 6.69 -3.21 3.22
CA LEU A 69 7.08 -4.44 3.92
C LEU A 69 6.65 -4.43 5.40
N ASP A 70 6.79 -3.29 6.09
CA ASP A 70 6.33 -3.11 7.47
C ASP A 70 4.80 -3.33 7.57
N TRP A 71 4.04 -2.80 6.61
CA TRP A 71 2.59 -3.02 6.52
C TRP A 71 2.26 -4.49 6.27
N CYS A 72 2.90 -5.11 5.28
CA CYS A 72 2.70 -6.52 4.99
C CYS A 72 3.05 -7.42 6.18
N ALA A 73 4.10 -7.10 6.93
CA ALA A 73 4.51 -7.89 8.09
C ALA A 73 3.48 -7.85 9.22
N TYR A 74 2.78 -6.72 9.40
CA TYR A 74 1.71 -6.58 10.38
C TYR A 74 0.42 -7.30 9.93
N HIS A 75 0.03 -7.13 8.66
CA HIS A 75 -1.24 -7.64 8.11
C HIS A 75 -1.17 -9.05 7.51
N LYS A 76 -0.01 -9.73 7.56
CA LYS A 76 0.17 -11.06 6.94
C LYS A 76 -0.79 -12.16 7.43
N ASN A 77 -1.37 -11.99 8.62
CA ASN A 77 -2.30 -12.95 9.21
C ASN A 77 -3.76 -12.47 9.17
N ASP A 78 -4.01 -11.30 8.58
CA ASP A 78 -5.37 -10.77 8.49
C ASP A 78 -6.21 -11.62 7.53
N PRO A 79 -7.52 -11.75 7.78
CA PRO A 79 -8.40 -12.40 6.84
C PRO A 79 -8.35 -11.67 5.51
N PRO A 80 -8.36 -12.38 4.36
CA PRO A 80 -8.38 -11.74 3.06
C PRO A 80 -9.57 -10.79 3.00
N LEU A 81 -9.35 -9.61 2.42
CA LEU A 81 -10.43 -8.68 2.17
C LEU A 81 -11.53 -9.41 1.39
N ALA A 82 -12.73 -9.46 1.97
CA ALA A 82 -13.88 -9.99 1.25
C ALA A 82 -14.04 -9.16 -0.03
N ASP A 83 -14.21 -9.84 -1.17
CA ASP A 83 -14.44 -9.25 -2.49
C ASP A 83 -15.78 -8.46 -2.59
N ASP A 84 -16.43 -8.25 -1.46
CA ASP A 84 -17.67 -7.55 -1.33
C ASP A 84 -17.45 -6.05 -1.51
N LYS A 85 -17.48 -5.64 -2.78
CA LYS A 85 -17.47 -4.25 -3.26
C LYS A 85 -18.60 -3.41 -2.68
N SER A 86 -19.51 -3.97 -1.87
CA SER A 86 -20.57 -3.24 -1.16
C SER A 86 -20.08 -2.45 0.06
N LYS A 87 -18.82 -2.64 0.52
CA LYS A 87 -18.21 -1.75 1.54
C LYS A 87 -17.75 -0.42 0.94
N THR A 88 -18.57 0.19 0.11
CA THR A 88 -18.48 1.62 -0.21
C THR A 88 -19.03 2.38 0.99
N GLY A 89 -18.13 2.78 1.89
CA GLY A 89 -18.50 3.64 3.00
C GLY A 89 -17.66 3.34 4.21
N THR A 90 -16.72 4.25 4.51
CA THR A 90 -16.24 4.57 5.87
C THR A 90 -16.06 3.38 6.82
N SER A 91 -15.65 2.22 6.32
CA SER A 91 -15.26 1.11 7.17
C SER A 91 -14.16 1.65 8.08
N GLU A 92 -14.23 1.32 9.36
CA GLU A 92 -13.35 1.94 10.34
C GLU A 92 -11.91 1.54 10.03
N ILE A 93 -11.03 2.53 9.79
CA ILE A 93 -9.59 2.28 9.63
C ILE A 93 -9.09 1.87 11.00
N SER A 94 -8.33 0.75 11.06
CA SER A 94 -7.80 0.25 12.32
C SER A 94 -6.93 1.33 12.99
N ALA A 95 -6.81 1.29 14.32
CA ALA A 95 -5.96 2.25 15.03
C ALA A 95 -4.49 2.17 14.57
N TRP A 96 -4.02 0.96 14.25
CA TRP A 96 -2.68 0.74 13.73
C TRP A 96 -2.49 1.36 12.34
N ASP A 97 -3.44 1.14 11.42
CA ASP A 97 -3.42 1.75 10.09
C ASP A 97 -3.49 3.28 10.17
N LYS A 98 -4.31 3.84 11.07
CA LYS A 98 -4.34 5.30 11.30
C LYS A 98 -2.98 5.84 11.71
N GLN A 99 -2.25 5.11 12.55
CA GLN A 99 -0.90 5.48 12.97
C GLN A 99 0.12 5.29 11.83
N PHE A 100 0.04 4.18 11.09
CA PHE A 100 0.92 3.87 9.98
C PHE A 100 0.83 4.93 8.87
N PHE A 101 -0.39 5.36 8.53
CA PHE A 101 -0.67 6.42 7.56
C PHE A 101 -0.60 7.83 8.14
N SER A 102 -0.15 8.00 9.39
CA SER A 102 0.14 9.31 9.97
C SER A 102 1.49 9.85 9.47
N VAL A 103 1.57 10.04 8.16
CA VAL A 103 2.73 10.55 7.41
C VAL A 103 2.27 11.68 6.49
N ASP A 104 3.21 12.34 5.82
CA ASP A 104 2.90 13.34 4.81
C ASP A 104 2.14 12.73 3.61
N GLN A 105 1.37 13.58 2.92
CA GLN A 105 0.53 13.16 1.80
C GLN A 105 1.34 12.56 0.65
N GLU A 106 2.52 13.10 0.37
CA GLU A 106 3.42 12.61 -0.68
C GLU A 106 3.77 11.14 -0.43
N THR A 107 4.16 10.80 0.80
CA THR A 107 4.39 9.41 1.22
C THR A 107 3.13 8.54 1.08
N VAL A 108 1.93 9.05 1.41
CA VAL A 108 0.68 8.29 1.21
C VAL A 108 0.46 8.00 -0.28
N PHE A 109 0.69 8.97 -1.16
CA PHE A 109 0.56 8.77 -2.61
C PHE A 109 1.60 7.78 -3.15
N GLU A 110 2.85 7.85 -2.69
CA GLU A 110 3.87 6.85 -3.04
C GLU A 110 3.46 5.44 -2.60
N LEU A 111 2.88 5.30 -1.40
CA LEU A 111 2.36 4.02 -0.92
C LEU A 111 1.21 3.49 -1.78
N ILE A 112 0.31 4.36 -2.24
CA ILE A 112 -0.78 3.98 -3.18
C ILE A 112 -0.19 3.46 -4.49
N LEU A 113 0.77 4.17 -5.07
CA LEU A 113 1.42 3.78 -6.32
C LEU A 113 2.19 2.47 -6.17
N ALA A 114 2.91 2.30 -5.07
CA ALA A 114 3.64 1.07 -4.77
C ALA A 114 2.69 -0.11 -4.53
N ALA A 115 1.62 0.08 -3.77
CA ALA A 115 0.61 -0.95 -3.51
C ALA A 115 -0.08 -1.41 -4.80
N ASN A 116 -0.41 -0.48 -5.69
CA ASN A 116 -0.97 -0.80 -7.00
C ASN A 116 0.04 -1.55 -7.89
N TYR A 117 1.30 -1.11 -7.92
CA TYR A 117 2.35 -1.78 -8.69
C TYR A 117 2.64 -3.21 -8.21
N LEU A 118 2.68 -3.42 -6.89
CA LEU A 118 2.92 -4.71 -6.26
C LEU A 118 1.65 -5.57 -6.15
N ASP A 119 0.50 -5.05 -6.58
CA ASP A 119 -0.82 -5.66 -6.46
C ASP A 119 -1.09 -6.20 -5.04
N ILE A 120 -0.99 -5.28 -4.07
CA ILE A 120 -1.30 -5.50 -2.65
C ILE A 120 -2.65 -4.83 -2.37
N SER A 121 -3.74 -5.52 -2.68
CA SER A 121 -5.09 -4.96 -2.62
C SER A 121 -5.47 -4.44 -1.22
N GLY A 122 -4.98 -5.07 -0.16
CA GLY A 122 -5.18 -4.65 1.23
C GLY A 122 -4.62 -3.26 1.53
N LEU A 123 -3.35 -3.04 1.19
CA LEU A 123 -2.68 -1.76 1.39
C LEU A 123 -3.32 -0.67 0.54
N LEU A 124 -3.68 -0.99 -0.71
CA LEU A 124 -4.33 -0.06 -1.63
C LEU A 124 -5.70 0.40 -1.09
N ASP A 125 -6.53 -0.53 -0.59
CA ASP A 125 -7.85 -0.20 -0.03
C ASP A 125 -7.74 0.73 1.19
N VAL A 126 -6.88 0.40 2.15
CA VAL A 126 -6.68 1.22 3.35
C VAL A 126 -6.15 2.61 2.98
N ALA A 127 -5.16 2.69 2.09
CA ALA A 127 -4.62 3.97 1.65
C ALA A 127 -5.67 4.84 0.93
N CYS A 128 -6.48 4.24 0.04
CA CYS A 128 -7.60 4.93 -0.61
C CYS A 128 -8.63 5.44 0.40
N ARG A 129 -8.94 4.65 1.44
CA ARG A 129 -9.84 5.06 2.52
C ARG A 129 -9.27 6.21 3.36
N VAL A 130 -7.96 6.21 3.63
CA VAL A 130 -7.28 7.35 4.29
C VAL A 130 -7.46 8.62 3.46
N VAL A 131 -7.21 8.57 2.16
CA VAL A 131 -7.39 9.72 1.27
C VAL A 131 -8.86 10.14 1.19
N ALA A 132 -9.80 9.20 1.12
CA ALA A 132 -11.23 9.49 1.15
C ALA A 132 -11.64 10.22 2.44
N ASN A 133 -11.12 9.81 3.60
CA ASN A 133 -11.36 10.50 4.87
C ASN A 133 -10.73 11.91 4.92
N MET A 134 -9.66 12.17 4.17
CA MET A 134 -9.09 13.51 4.03
C MET A 134 -9.95 14.45 3.18
N ILE A 135 -10.84 13.90 2.34
CA ILE A 135 -11.75 14.63 1.46
C ILE A 135 -13.12 14.79 2.13
N ASN A 136 -13.57 13.78 2.88
CA ASN A 136 -14.90 13.74 3.46
C ASN A 136 -15.13 14.92 4.43
N GLY A 137 -16.24 15.64 4.23
CA GLY A 137 -16.63 16.79 5.06
C GLY A 137 -15.85 18.08 4.82
N LYS A 138 -14.95 18.13 3.82
CA LYS A 138 -14.26 19.35 3.41
C LYS A 138 -14.98 20.05 2.25
N THR A 139 -14.88 21.37 2.20
CA THR A 139 -15.40 22.12 1.05
C THR A 139 -14.52 21.92 -0.19
N PRO A 140 -15.04 22.15 -1.42
CA PRO A 140 -14.24 22.09 -2.63
C PRO A 140 -12.97 22.95 -2.57
N GLU A 141 -13.03 24.12 -1.94
CA GLU A 141 -11.89 25.02 -1.77
C GLU A 141 -10.83 24.45 -0.80
N GLU A 142 -11.27 23.81 0.29
CA GLU A 142 -10.37 23.15 1.24
C GLU A 142 -9.70 21.92 0.63
N ILE A 143 -10.44 21.14 -0.17
CA ILE A 143 -9.89 20.01 -0.93
C ILE A 143 -8.84 20.53 -1.92
N ARG A 144 -9.16 21.56 -2.70
CA ARG A 144 -8.22 22.19 -3.64
C ARG A 144 -6.93 22.64 -2.94
N ARG A 145 -7.04 23.30 -1.78
CA ARG A 145 -5.86 23.69 -0.99
C ARG A 145 -5.09 22.49 -0.46
N THR A 146 -5.80 21.49 0.08
CA THR A 146 -5.19 20.29 0.67
C THR A 146 -4.37 19.51 -0.36
N PHE A 147 -4.89 19.37 -1.59
CA PHE A 147 -4.25 18.59 -2.66
C PHE A 147 -3.51 19.47 -3.68
N ASN A 148 -3.32 20.76 -3.37
CA ASN A 148 -2.67 21.74 -4.24
C ASN A 148 -3.21 21.76 -5.69
N ILE A 149 -4.53 21.68 -5.83
CA ILE A 149 -5.25 21.66 -7.10
C ILE A 149 -5.60 23.10 -7.50
N ILE A 150 -5.25 23.48 -8.73
CA ILE A 150 -5.58 24.79 -9.31
C ILE A 150 -7.07 24.79 -9.70
N ASN A 151 -7.80 25.85 -9.34
CA ASN A 151 -9.16 26.05 -9.86
C ASN A 151 -9.07 26.48 -11.33
N ASP A 152 -9.49 25.60 -12.23
CA ASP A 152 -9.53 25.82 -13.68
C ASP A 152 -10.93 26.22 -14.19
N PHE A 153 -11.93 26.35 -13.29
CA PHE A 153 -13.25 26.83 -13.65
C PHE A 153 -13.31 28.35 -13.79
N SER A 154 -14.08 28.81 -14.78
CA SER A 154 -14.49 30.21 -14.84
C SER A 154 -15.51 30.52 -13.73
N PRO A 155 -15.64 31.78 -13.30
CA PRO A 155 -16.64 32.15 -12.29
C PRO A 155 -18.08 31.78 -12.67
N GLU A 156 -18.41 31.81 -13.96
CA GLU A 156 -19.72 31.43 -14.48
C GLU A 156 -19.95 29.92 -14.42
N GLU A 157 -18.92 29.13 -14.75
CA GLU A 157 -18.95 27.67 -14.67
C GLU A 157 -19.08 27.18 -13.22
N GLU A 158 -18.31 27.78 -12.31
CA GLU A 158 -18.36 27.47 -10.87
C GLU A 158 -19.73 27.81 -10.28
N ALA A 159 -20.32 28.96 -10.64
CA ALA A 159 -21.66 29.33 -10.21
C ALA A 159 -22.73 28.37 -10.76
N ARG A 160 -22.60 27.90 -12.00
CA ARG A 160 -23.51 26.90 -12.59
C ARG A 160 -23.39 25.56 -11.88
N ILE A 161 -22.17 25.06 -11.69
CA ILE A 161 -21.90 23.79 -10.99
C ILE A 161 -22.40 23.84 -9.55
N ARG A 162 -22.23 24.97 -8.84
CA ARG A 162 -22.72 25.15 -7.47
C ARG A 162 -24.24 25.17 -7.40
N LYS A 163 -24.90 25.82 -8.37
CA LYS A 163 -26.37 25.84 -8.46
C LYS A 163 -26.94 24.46 -8.80
N GLU A 164 -26.28 23.72 -9.70
CA GLU A 164 -26.66 22.35 -10.04
C GLU A 164 -26.49 21.42 -8.83
N ASN A 165 -25.37 21.50 -8.09
CA ASN A 165 -25.13 20.61 -6.95
C ASN A 165 -25.69 21.11 -5.61
N ALA A 166 -26.52 22.15 -5.61
CA ALA A 166 -27.07 22.74 -4.38
C ALA A 166 -27.91 21.75 -3.55
N TRP A 167 -28.46 20.70 -4.19
CA TRP A 167 -29.20 19.63 -3.52
C TRP A 167 -28.35 18.75 -2.59
N VAL A 168 -27.01 18.84 -2.65
CA VAL A 168 -26.10 18.08 -1.77
C VAL A 168 -25.88 18.80 -0.43
N GLU A 169 -26.19 20.10 -0.36
CA GLU A 169 -26.01 20.94 0.83
C GLU A 169 -27.32 21.13 1.64
N GLU A 170 -28.45 20.54 1.21
CA GLU A 170 -29.73 20.43 1.96
C GLU A 170 -29.83 19.11 2.75
#